data_AF-A0A4R2HVH1-F1
#
_entry.id   AF-A0A4R2HVH1-F1
#
_cell.length_a   1.000
_cell.length_b   1.000
_cell.length_c   1.000
_cell.angle_alpha   90.00
_cell.angle_beta   90.00
_cell.angle_gamma   90.00
#
_symmetry.space_group_name_H-M   'P 1'
#
loop_
_entity.id
_entity.type
_entity.pdbx_description
1 polymer ?
#
loop_
_entity_poly.entity_id
_entity_poly.type
_entity_poly.pdbx_seq_one_letter_code
_entity_poly.pdbx_strand_id
1 'polypeptide(L)'
;MSDAAARWTPPVVAVALAAALTVVIVVTTPWHLIDLPTPDATLDFTAAEIARQNAFRHELLPWSTTSWVLSVLVPLAIGFSPLGRRLYDAIRIRRWYVAVPLLVAGLGLLTSVITVPTDVMAERVSRKYGLSVQDWGLWTRDRAVNWLLMSLALAVIAVGLVGLAKRWRSWWWLPAAIAGAVLVLGVSFAYPVLVEPRFNEFTSMPAGPQRDDFMKLAADDGVPVKDVLVADASKRTTALNAYVSGFGSTRRLVVYDTLLKDVPPAQVRLVVAHELGHAAEDDVLHGTLIGVLGTAFAVILLKLLLGARMSDPRRTALLLAVIVAGTTLSAPVQNLVSRRIEARADYHSLRLTNDPGNFVAMQHDLAVTNISGLNPSRWRYWMFASHPTAPERIAMGRSWAAEHGTSVPPLVQR
;
A
#
# COMPACT_ATOMS: atom_id res chain seq x y z
N MET A 1 -25.35 2.89 33.11
CA MET A 1 -24.85 1.51 32.82
C MET A 1 -24.01 1.06 34.00
N SER A 2 -24.17 -0.17 34.48
CA SER A 2 -23.42 -0.71 35.62
C SER A 2 -21.92 -0.83 35.28
N ASP A 3 -21.05 -0.79 36.29
CA ASP A 3 -19.59 -0.99 36.13
C ASP A 3 -19.25 -2.35 35.48
N ALA A 4 -20.13 -3.34 35.65
CA ALA A 4 -20.04 -4.64 34.98
C ALA A 4 -20.20 -4.52 33.46
N ALA A 5 -21.15 -3.72 32.97
CA ALA A 5 -21.32 -3.50 31.53
C ALA A 5 -20.10 -2.79 30.94
N ALA A 6 -19.59 -1.74 31.59
CA ALA A 6 -18.40 -1.01 31.13
C ALA A 6 -17.12 -1.88 31.06
N ARG A 7 -17.05 -2.96 31.84
CA ARG A 7 -15.94 -3.92 31.85
C ARG A 7 -16.00 -4.93 30.70
N TRP A 8 -17.19 -5.47 30.41
CA TRP A 8 -17.36 -6.55 29.42
C TRP A 8 -17.70 -6.04 28.02
N THR A 9 -18.19 -4.82 27.85
CA THR A 9 -18.53 -4.29 26.52
C THR A 9 -17.32 -4.24 25.57
N PRO A 10 -16.14 -3.70 25.94
CA PRO A 10 -15.01 -3.62 25.01
C PRO A 10 -14.55 -4.97 24.43
N PRO A 11 -14.31 -6.04 25.22
CA PRO A 11 -13.89 -7.33 24.65
C PRO A 11 -14.97 -7.98 23.80
N VAL A 12 -16.26 -7.87 24.17
CA VAL A 12 -17.37 -8.41 23.36
C VAL A 12 -17.44 -7.71 22.00
N VAL A 13 -17.35 -6.38 21.99
CA VAL A 13 -17.34 -5.60 20.74
C VAL A 13 -16.08 -5.88 19.92
N ALA A 14 -14.93 -6.09 20.56
CA ALA A 14 -13.70 -6.49 19.87
C ALA A 14 -13.87 -7.82 19.14
N VAL A 15 -14.47 -8.83 19.79
CA VAL A 15 -14.74 -10.13 19.17
C VAL A 15 -15.73 -9.99 18.01
N ALA A 16 -16.80 -9.21 18.18
CA ALA A 16 -17.77 -8.97 17.11
C ALA A 16 -17.15 -8.26 15.91
N LEU A 17 -16.32 -7.23 16.12
CA LEU A 17 -15.61 -6.54 15.03
C LEU A 17 -14.54 -7.41 14.39
N ALA A 18 -13.82 -8.23 15.16
CA ALA A 18 -12.88 -9.19 14.60
C ALA A 18 -13.60 -10.20 13.70
N ALA A 19 -14.73 -10.75 14.15
CA ALA A 19 -15.55 -11.65 13.35
C ALA A 19 -16.07 -10.97 12.07
N ALA A 20 -16.62 -9.75 12.19
CA ALA A 20 -17.09 -8.99 11.04
C ALA A 20 -15.96 -8.68 10.04
N LEU A 21 -14.80 -8.24 10.53
CA LEU A 21 -13.61 -7.99 9.71
C LEU A 21 -13.15 -9.27 9.00
N THR A 22 -13.09 -10.39 9.71
CA THR A 22 -12.74 -11.69 9.12
C THR A 22 -13.74 -12.10 8.05
N VAL A 23 -15.04 -11.96 8.30
CA VAL A 23 -16.09 -12.28 7.31
C VAL A 23 -15.94 -11.41 6.06
N VAL A 24 -15.75 -10.10 6.22
CA VAL A 24 -15.53 -9.20 5.08
C VAL A 24 -14.30 -9.64 4.30
N ILE A 25 -13.16 -9.83 4.95
CA ILE A 25 -11.93 -10.29 4.28
C ILE A 25 -12.16 -11.62 3.55
N VAL A 26 -12.81 -12.60 4.19
CA VAL A 26 -13.03 -13.91 3.58
C VAL A 26 -13.98 -13.83 2.38
N VAL A 27 -15.03 -13.02 2.45
CA VAL A 27 -16.06 -12.92 1.40
C VAL A 27 -15.59 -12.07 0.22
N THR A 28 -14.83 -11.00 0.47
CA THR A 28 -14.42 -10.06 -0.59
C THR A 28 -13.08 -10.42 -1.23
N THR A 29 -12.34 -11.40 -0.68
CA THR A 29 -11.04 -11.81 -1.21
C THR A 29 -11.19 -13.10 -2.04
N PRO A 30 -10.68 -13.13 -3.29
CA PRO A 30 -10.75 -14.32 -4.14
C PRO A 30 -9.67 -15.34 -3.73
N TRP A 31 -10.03 -16.30 -2.87
CA TRP A 31 -9.07 -17.29 -2.34
C TRP A 31 -8.61 -18.33 -3.35
N HIS A 32 -9.44 -18.62 -4.35
CA HIS A 32 -9.15 -19.58 -5.41
C HIS A 32 -9.68 -19.03 -6.74
N LEU A 33 -8.82 -19.01 -7.75
CA LEU A 33 -9.16 -18.55 -9.10
C LEU A 33 -8.84 -19.67 -10.10
N ILE A 34 -7.57 -20.07 -10.14
CA ILE A 34 -7.04 -21.09 -11.02
C ILE A 34 -5.87 -21.81 -10.33
N ASP A 35 -5.69 -23.09 -10.65
CA ASP A 35 -4.52 -23.84 -10.19
C ASP A 35 -3.29 -23.45 -11.01
N LEU A 36 -2.27 -22.96 -10.32
CA LEU A 36 -1.02 -22.53 -10.95
C LEU A 36 0.04 -23.63 -10.82
N PRO A 37 0.76 -23.97 -11.91
CA PRO A 37 1.95 -24.79 -11.80
C PRO A 37 3.01 -24.06 -10.97
N THR A 38 4.01 -24.81 -10.49
CA THR A 38 5.15 -24.20 -9.79
C THR A 38 5.82 -23.18 -10.73
N PRO A 39 5.94 -21.91 -10.32
CA PRO A 39 6.53 -20.87 -11.15
C PRO A 39 8.02 -21.14 -11.36
N ASP A 40 8.48 -20.99 -12.61
CA ASP A 40 9.89 -21.11 -12.99
C ASP A 40 10.31 -19.88 -13.81
N ALA A 41 11.15 -19.04 -13.21
CA ALA A 41 11.64 -17.84 -13.88
C ALA A 41 12.53 -18.15 -15.10
N THR A 42 13.16 -19.32 -15.16
CA THR A 42 14.10 -19.66 -16.25
C THR A 42 13.41 -19.93 -17.58
N LEU A 43 12.10 -20.13 -17.57
CA LEU A 43 11.29 -20.26 -18.79
C LEU A 43 11.16 -18.93 -19.54
N ASP A 44 11.14 -17.83 -18.80
CA ASP A 44 10.72 -16.52 -19.33
C ASP A 44 11.74 -15.43 -19.21
N PHE A 45 12.72 -15.58 -18.33
CA PHE A 45 13.76 -14.60 -18.11
C PHE A 45 15.11 -15.18 -18.48
N THR A 46 15.89 -14.44 -19.26
CA THR A 46 17.26 -14.80 -19.62
C THR A 46 18.17 -14.83 -18.39
N ALA A 47 19.27 -15.57 -18.49
CA ALA A 47 20.28 -15.59 -17.42
C ALA A 47 20.81 -14.18 -17.08
N ALA A 48 20.89 -13.29 -18.07
CA ALA A 48 21.33 -11.91 -17.88
C ALA A 48 20.29 -11.07 -17.10
N GLU A 49 19.00 -11.21 -17.38
CA GLU A 49 17.93 -10.53 -16.65
C GLU A 49 17.84 -11.00 -15.20
N ILE A 50 17.90 -12.32 -14.99
CA ILE A 50 17.92 -12.92 -13.64
C ILE A 50 19.16 -12.42 -12.88
N ALA A 51 20.34 -12.40 -13.50
CA ALA A 51 21.56 -11.89 -12.89
C ALA A 51 21.48 -10.41 -12.53
N ARG A 52 20.95 -9.56 -13.43
CA ARG A 52 20.73 -8.13 -13.19
C ARG A 52 19.80 -7.90 -12.01
N GLN A 53 18.67 -8.63 -11.97
CA GLN A 53 17.74 -8.56 -10.86
C GLN A 53 18.38 -9.00 -9.54
N ASN A 54 19.14 -10.09 -9.54
CA ASN A 54 19.79 -10.59 -8.32
C ASN A 54 20.86 -9.63 -7.81
N ALA A 55 21.66 -9.05 -8.70
CA ALA A 55 22.65 -8.03 -8.35
C ALA A 55 21.98 -6.79 -7.73
N PHE A 56 20.89 -6.30 -8.34
CA PHE A 56 20.12 -5.18 -7.80
C PHE A 56 19.63 -5.45 -6.38
N ARG A 57 19.00 -6.61 -6.16
CA ARG A 57 18.47 -6.96 -4.83
C ARG A 57 19.59 -7.21 -3.82
N HIS A 58 20.69 -7.82 -4.21
CA HIS A 58 21.84 -8.00 -3.34
C HIS A 58 22.37 -6.66 -2.83
N GLU A 59 22.42 -5.63 -3.68
CA GLU A 59 22.85 -4.29 -3.28
C GLU A 59 21.78 -3.51 -2.50
N LEU A 60 20.51 -3.61 -2.87
CA LEU A 60 19.43 -2.82 -2.27
C LEU A 60 18.93 -3.36 -0.91
N LEU A 61 18.84 -4.68 -0.78
CA LEU A 61 18.15 -5.31 0.34
C LEU A 61 18.79 -5.03 1.71
N PRO A 62 20.12 -5.01 1.88
CA PRO A 62 20.72 -4.67 3.17
C PRO A 62 20.30 -3.28 3.66
N TRP A 63 20.28 -2.28 2.78
CA TRP A 63 19.94 -0.90 3.12
C TRP A 63 18.45 -0.74 3.45
N SER A 64 17.57 -1.21 2.56
CA SER A 64 16.12 -1.12 2.76
C SER A 64 15.65 -1.93 3.97
N THR A 65 16.23 -3.12 4.19
CA THR A 65 15.89 -3.95 5.37
C THR A 65 16.36 -3.29 6.66
N THR A 66 17.56 -2.70 6.68
CA THR A 66 18.07 -1.98 7.86
C THR A 66 17.21 -0.76 8.16
N SER A 67 16.85 0.02 7.14
CA SER A 67 15.95 1.17 7.29
C SER A 67 14.59 0.76 7.88
N TRP A 68 13.99 -0.32 7.36
CA TRP A 68 12.73 -0.86 7.89
C TRP A 68 12.87 -1.34 9.34
N VAL A 69 13.92 -2.10 9.66
CA VAL A 69 14.19 -2.58 11.02
C VAL A 69 14.34 -1.39 11.99
N LEU A 70 15.12 -0.38 11.62
CA LEU A 70 15.31 0.83 12.45
C LEU A 70 14.00 1.61 12.61
N SER A 71 13.22 1.76 11.54
CA SER A 71 11.90 2.40 11.56
C SER A 71 10.91 1.72 12.50
N VAL A 72 11.05 0.41 12.71
CA VAL A 72 10.24 -0.36 13.66
C VAL A 72 10.86 -0.33 15.07
N LEU A 73 12.15 -0.63 15.21
CA LEU A 73 12.79 -0.79 16.51
C LEU A 73 12.92 0.52 17.29
N VAL A 74 13.19 1.65 16.64
CA VAL A 74 13.34 2.94 17.33
C VAL A 74 12.07 3.34 18.11
N PRO A 75 10.87 3.42 17.49
CA PRO A 75 9.66 3.76 18.23
C PRO A 75 9.31 2.71 19.28
N LEU A 76 9.55 1.41 19.03
CA LEU A 76 9.31 0.36 20.03
C LEU A 76 10.23 0.52 21.25
N ALA A 77 11.54 0.70 21.04
CA ALA A 77 12.52 0.88 22.11
C ALA A 77 12.22 2.13 22.95
N ILE A 78 11.84 3.24 22.31
CA ILE A 78 11.51 4.47 23.02
C ILE A 78 10.16 4.34 23.75
N GLY A 79 9.14 3.79 23.09
CA GLY A 79 7.78 3.73 23.61
C GLY A 79 7.58 2.72 24.73
N PHE A 80 8.26 1.57 24.68
CA PHE A 80 8.20 0.56 25.74
C PHE A 80 9.18 0.81 26.89
N SER A 81 10.07 1.79 26.78
CA SER A 81 11.00 2.16 27.85
C SER A 81 10.55 3.44 28.59
N PRO A 82 11.17 3.77 29.74
CA PRO A 82 10.97 5.07 30.39
C PRO A 82 11.41 6.27 29.55
N LEU A 83 12.18 6.06 28.47
CA LEU A 83 12.72 7.13 27.62
C LEU A 83 11.61 7.97 26.99
N GLY A 84 10.53 7.36 26.50
CA GLY A 84 9.40 8.10 25.94
C GLY A 84 8.77 9.10 26.91
N ARG A 85 8.65 8.72 28.19
CA ARG A 85 8.16 9.63 29.25
C ARG A 85 9.16 10.74 29.55
N ARG A 86 10.45 10.42 29.63
CA ARG A 86 11.53 11.40 29.83
C ARG A 86 11.59 12.42 28.68
N LEU A 87 11.44 11.96 27.44
CA LEU A 87 11.38 12.84 26.26
C LEU A 87 10.16 13.76 26.31
N TYR A 88 8.99 13.24 26.68
CA TYR A 88 7.82 14.09 26.88
C TYR A 88 8.07 15.15 27.97
N ASP A 89 8.60 14.76 29.12
CA ASP A 89 8.84 15.66 30.25
C ASP A 89 9.92 16.72 29.91
N ALA A 90 10.87 16.38 29.03
CA ALA A 90 11.89 17.31 28.55
C ALA A 90 11.35 18.42 27.64
N ILE A 91 10.17 18.26 27.02
CA ILE A 91 9.53 19.31 26.20
C ILE A 91 9.14 20.53 27.07
N ARG A 92 8.90 20.34 28.38
CA ARG A 92 8.57 21.40 29.35
C ARG A 92 7.36 22.28 28.96
N ILE A 93 6.48 21.81 28.08
CA ILE A 93 5.24 22.50 27.69
C ILE A 93 4.06 21.94 28.47
N ARG A 94 3.37 22.79 29.23
CA ARG A 94 2.21 22.41 30.05
C ARG A 94 0.98 22.04 29.22
N ARG A 95 0.80 22.68 28.05
CA ARG A 95 -0.34 22.43 27.14
C ARG A 95 -0.11 21.12 26.40
N TRP A 96 -0.71 20.03 26.90
CA TRP A 96 -0.52 18.68 26.35
C TRP A 96 -0.87 18.58 24.85
N TYR A 97 -1.87 19.33 24.38
CA TYR A 97 -2.28 19.36 22.97
C TYR A 97 -1.24 20.05 22.06
N VAL A 98 -0.22 20.69 22.62
CA VAL A 98 0.96 21.20 21.92
C VAL A 98 2.16 20.25 22.11
N ALA A 99 2.36 19.75 23.34
CA ALA A 99 3.46 18.84 23.65
C ALA A 99 3.34 17.49 22.93
N VAL A 100 2.13 16.95 22.76
CA VAL A 100 1.89 15.68 22.05
C VAL A 100 2.30 15.76 20.57
N PRO A 101 1.83 16.74 19.76
CA PRO A 101 2.32 16.91 18.39
C PRO A 101 3.84 17.09 18.28
N LEU A 102 4.45 17.87 19.18
CA LEU A 102 5.89 18.08 19.18
C LEU A 102 6.66 16.78 19.48
N LEU A 103 6.17 15.96 20.40
CA LEU A 103 6.76 14.65 20.66
C LEU A 103 6.60 13.72 19.45
N VAL A 104 5.43 13.69 18.82
CA VAL A 104 5.18 12.87 17.62
C VAL A 104 6.15 13.28 16.49
N ALA A 105 6.21 14.58 16.16
CA ALA A 105 7.10 15.11 15.13
C ALA A 105 8.57 14.86 15.49
N GLY A 106 8.97 15.07 16.75
CA GLY A 106 10.33 14.83 17.24
C GLY A 106 10.76 13.37 17.17
N LEU A 107 9.88 12.43 17.53
CA LEU A 107 10.16 10.98 17.39
C LEU A 107 10.20 10.54 15.94
N GLY A 108 9.30 11.06 15.10
CA GLY A 108 9.34 10.84 13.65
C GLY A 108 10.64 11.35 13.05
N LEU A 109 11.07 12.57 13.43
CA LEU A 109 12.31 13.18 12.94
C LEU A 109 13.54 12.40 13.41
N LEU A 110 13.58 12.00 14.68
CA LEU A 110 14.65 11.17 15.22
C LEU A 110 14.78 9.86 14.44
N THR A 111 13.66 9.20 14.18
CA THR A 111 13.63 7.97 13.38
C THR A 111 14.13 8.26 11.95
N SER A 112 13.64 9.31 11.31
CA SER A 112 14.09 9.70 9.97
C SER A 112 15.59 10.01 9.91
N VAL A 113 16.15 10.70 10.91
CA VAL A 113 17.59 11.00 10.98
C VAL A 113 18.42 9.72 11.11
N ILE A 114 17.95 8.76 11.92
CA ILE A 114 18.60 7.47 12.10
C ILE A 114 18.60 6.65 10.79
N THR A 115 17.52 6.72 10.00
CA THR A 115 17.42 5.93 8.75
C THR A 115 17.96 6.66 7.51
N VAL A 116 18.17 7.98 7.55
CA VAL A 116 18.68 8.76 6.41
C VAL A 116 19.92 8.12 5.77
N PRO A 117 20.95 7.67 6.51
CA PRO A 117 22.12 7.05 5.89
C PRO A 117 21.77 5.81 5.05
N THR A 118 20.91 4.92 5.58
CA THR A 118 20.47 3.72 4.85
C THR A 118 19.58 4.09 3.66
N ASP A 119 18.74 5.10 3.80
CA ASP A 119 17.83 5.56 2.74
C ASP A 119 18.61 6.21 1.58
N VAL A 120 19.66 6.97 1.87
CA VAL A 120 20.58 7.52 0.87
C VAL A 120 21.31 6.41 0.12
N MET A 121 21.76 5.36 0.81
CA MET A 121 22.40 4.23 0.15
C MET A 121 21.43 3.44 -0.74
N ALA A 122 20.20 3.21 -0.29
CA ALA A 122 19.16 2.59 -1.10
C ALA A 122 18.83 3.42 -2.35
N GLU A 123 18.76 4.74 -2.22
CA GLU A 123 18.54 5.66 -3.34
C GLU A 123 19.70 5.62 -4.34
N ARG A 124 20.96 5.59 -3.86
CA ARG A 124 22.13 5.45 -4.74
C ARG A 124 22.09 4.16 -5.55
N VAL A 125 21.70 3.04 -4.95
CA VAL A 125 21.50 1.79 -5.67
C VAL A 125 20.38 1.93 -6.69
N SER A 126 19.25 2.53 -6.33
CA SER A 126 18.13 2.75 -7.26
C SER A 126 18.52 3.60 -8.48
N ARG A 127 19.32 4.66 -8.27
CA ARG A 127 19.90 5.47 -9.35
C ARG A 127 20.91 4.69 -10.20
N LYS A 128 21.80 3.92 -9.56
CA LYS A 128 22.79 3.06 -10.26
C LYS A 128 22.12 2.12 -11.26
N TYR A 129 20.97 1.57 -10.90
CA TYR A 129 20.21 0.64 -11.74
C TYR A 129 19.19 1.33 -12.67
N GLY A 130 19.12 2.67 -12.66
CA GLY A 130 18.29 3.47 -13.56
C GLY A 130 16.79 3.53 -13.19
N LEU A 131 16.41 3.15 -11.96
CA LEU A 131 15.02 3.16 -11.50
C LEU A 131 14.57 4.52 -10.92
N SER A 132 15.52 5.25 -10.32
CA SER A 132 15.32 6.62 -9.86
C SER A 132 16.11 7.58 -10.74
N VAL A 133 15.44 8.64 -11.21
CA VAL A 133 16.05 9.76 -11.94
C VAL A 133 15.94 11.07 -11.16
N GLN A 134 15.44 11.02 -9.92
CA GLN A 134 15.31 12.20 -9.07
C GLN A 134 16.69 12.79 -8.76
N ASP A 135 16.80 14.11 -8.69
CA ASP A 135 17.99 14.75 -8.09
C ASP A 135 17.93 14.71 -6.55
N TRP A 136 19.01 15.12 -5.87
CA TRP A 136 19.06 15.09 -4.40
C TRP A 136 18.21 16.16 -3.72
N GLY A 137 17.93 17.28 -4.40
CA GLY A 137 17.06 18.34 -3.90
C GLY A 137 15.60 17.88 -3.88
N LEU A 138 15.12 17.31 -4.98
CA LEU A 138 13.80 16.72 -5.09
C LEU A 138 13.62 15.55 -4.10
N TRP A 139 14.61 14.66 -4.02
CA TRP A 139 14.59 13.55 -3.06
C TRP A 139 14.46 14.04 -1.61
N THR A 140 15.23 15.07 -1.22
CA THR A 140 15.17 15.65 0.13
C THR A 140 13.84 16.34 0.39
N ARG A 141 13.32 17.08 -0.60
CA ARG A 141 12.00 17.73 -0.52
C ARG A 141 10.90 16.69 -0.31
N ASP A 142 10.83 15.66 -1.14
CA ASP A 142 9.78 14.64 -1.08
C ASP A 142 9.80 13.94 0.29
N ARG A 143 11.00 13.67 0.82
CA ARG A 143 11.18 13.09 2.15
C ARG A 143 10.75 14.03 3.29
N ALA A 144 11.07 15.32 3.20
CA ALA A 144 10.63 16.31 4.18
C ALA A 144 9.11 16.51 4.18
N VAL A 145 8.50 16.55 2.98
CA VAL A 145 7.05 16.62 2.82
C VAL A 145 6.38 15.37 3.40
N ASN A 146 6.90 14.18 3.10
CA ASN A 146 6.37 12.94 3.66
C ASN A 146 6.48 12.91 5.20
N TRP A 147 7.63 13.29 5.76
CA TRP A 147 7.80 13.40 7.21
C TRP A 147 6.77 14.35 7.84
N LEU A 148 6.54 15.52 7.22
CA LEU A 148 5.59 16.50 7.71
C LEU A 148 4.16 15.94 7.67
N LEU A 149 3.73 15.38 6.55
CA LEU A 149 2.38 14.82 6.39
C LEU A 149 2.11 13.69 7.38
N MET A 150 3.05 12.75 7.51
CA MET A 150 2.93 11.63 8.46
C MET A 150 2.93 12.11 9.91
N SER A 151 3.78 13.09 10.25
CA SER A 151 3.82 13.68 11.59
C SER A 151 2.51 14.41 11.92
N LEU A 152 1.94 15.15 10.97
CA LEU A 152 0.65 15.83 11.15
C LEU A 152 -0.49 14.81 11.33
N ALA A 153 -0.56 13.79 10.48
CA ALA A 153 -1.59 12.75 10.58
C ALA A 153 -1.52 12.03 11.94
N LEU A 154 -0.32 11.58 12.35
CA LEU A 154 -0.12 10.92 13.64
C LEU A 154 -0.36 11.88 14.82
N ALA A 155 -0.04 13.16 14.69
CA ALA A 155 -0.31 14.15 15.73
C ALA A 155 -1.82 14.36 15.93
N VAL A 156 -2.60 14.45 14.84
CA VAL A 156 -4.07 14.54 14.91
C VAL A 156 -4.66 13.32 15.59
N ILE A 157 -4.22 12.12 15.19
CA ILE A 157 -4.65 10.86 15.80
C ILE A 157 -4.29 10.82 17.29
N ALA A 158 -3.04 11.12 17.65
CA ALA A 158 -2.56 11.08 19.03
C ALA A 158 -3.28 12.10 19.92
N VAL A 159 -3.44 13.35 19.47
CA VAL A 159 -4.18 14.39 20.20
C VAL A 159 -5.65 14.00 20.36
N GLY A 160 -6.28 13.50 19.30
CA GLY A 160 -7.67 13.04 19.33
C GLY A 160 -7.87 11.92 20.36
N LEU A 161 -7.05 10.86 20.30
CA LEU A 161 -7.14 9.73 21.22
C LEU A 161 -6.88 10.15 22.68
N VAL A 162 -5.82 10.94 22.94
CA VAL A 162 -5.51 11.43 24.30
C VAL A 162 -6.61 12.35 24.82
N GLY A 163 -7.13 13.25 23.97
CA GLY A 163 -8.21 14.17 24.31
C GLY A 163 -9.51 13.46 24.66
N LEU A 164 -9.92 12.51 23.83
CA LEU A 164 -11.09 11.67 24.08
C LEU A 164 -10.91 10.84 25.37
N ALA A 165 -9.73 10.26 25.59
CA ALA A 165 -9.43 9.51 26.80
C ALA A 165 -9.44 10.37 28.07
N LYS A 166 -8.99 11.63 27.99
CA LYS A 166 -9.11 12.61 29.08
C LYS A 166 -10.57 12.99 29.35
N ARG A 167 -11.38 13.16 28.31
CA ARG A 167 -12.79 13.58 28.40
C ARG A 167 -13.72 12.46 28.87
N TRP A 168 -13.50 11.23 28.40
CA TRP A 168 -14.39 10.08 28.54
C TRP A 168 -13.64 8.83 29.03
N ARG A 169 -13.03 8.91 30.22
CA ARG A 169 -12.17 7.88 30.85
C ARG A 169 -12.46 6.41 30.49
N SER A 170 -13.68 5.92 30.75
CA SER A 170 -14.04 4.51 30.49
C SER A 170 -14.56 4.25 29.07
N TRP A 171 -15.17 5.25 28.43
CA TRP A 171 -15.91 5.09 27.17
C TRP A 171 -15.27 5.74 25.94
N TRP A 172 -14.09 6.37 26.06
CA TRP A 172 -13.42 7.12 24.98
C TRP A 172 -13.24 6.34 23.69
N TRP A 173 -13.13 5.02 23.80
CA TRP A 173 -12.89 4.10 22.68
C TRP A 173 -14.05 4.09 21.69
N LEU A 174 -15.29 4.31 22.15
CA LEU A 174 -16.47 4.31 21.28
C LEU A 174 -16.48 5.53 20.33
N PRO A 175 -16.46 6.79 20.82
CA PRO A 175 -16.35 7.94 19.93
C PRO A 175 -15.02 7.96 19.18
N ALA A 176 -13.92 7.41 19.72
CA ALA A 176 -12.67 7.26 19.00
C ALA A 176 -12.77 6.28 17.82
N ALA A 177 -13.46 5.14 17.99
CA ALA A 177 -13.66 4.16 16.92
C ALA A 177 -14.56 4.74 15.82
N ILE A 178 -15.63 5.46 16.19
CA ILE A 178 -16.50 6.16 15.24
C ILE A 178 -15.72 7.24 14.49
N ALA A 179 -14.96 8.09 15.20
CA ALA A 179 -14.15 9.12 14.57
C ALA A 179 -13.06 8.52 13.66
N GLY A 180 -12.43 7.41 14.07
CA GLY A 180 -11.46 6.68 13.26
C GLY A 180 -12.09 6.10 11.99
N ALA A 181 -13.27 5.49 12.09
CA ALA A 181 -14.03 4.99 10.93
C ALA A 181 -14.38 6.12 9.95
N VAL A 182 -14.89 7.25 10.45
CA VAL A 182 -15.18 8.43 9.62
C VAL A 182 -13.90 8.99 8.99
N LEU A 183 -12.78 8.99 9.71
CA LEU A 183 -11.49 9.43 9.17
C LEU A 183 -11.04 8.53 8.03
N VAL A 184 -11.11 7.21 8.17
CA VAL A 184 -10.76 6.26 7.09
C VAL A 184 -11.63 6.50 5.87
N LEU A 185 -12.96 6.58 6.04
CA LEU A 185 -13.88 6.90 4.96
C LEU A 185 -13.49 8.22 4.29
N GLY A 186 -13.34 9.29 5.07
CA GLY A 186 -13.00 10.61 4.56
C GLY A 186 -11.68 10.61 3.79
N VAL A 187 -10.65 9.93 4.28
CA VAL A 187 -9.36 9.82 3.59
C VAL A 187 -9.50 9.01 2.31
N SER A 188 -10.18 7.86 2.30
CA SER A 188 -10.39 7.06 1.09
C SER A 188 -11.05 7.87 -0.03
N PHE A 189 -12.05 8.70 0.29
CA PHE A 189 -12.74 9.53 -0.70
C PHE A 189 -11.98 10.83 -1.07
N ALA A 190 -11.27 11.42 -0.10
CA ALA A 190 -10.59 12.70 -0.31
C ALA A 190 -9.19 12.56 -0.93
N TYR A 191 -8.51 11.42 -0.72
CA TYR A 191 -7.13 11.22 -1.16
C TYR A 191 -6.95 11.45 -2.67
N PRO A 192 -7.78 10.88 -3.57
CA PRO A 192 -7.55 11.03 -5.00
C PRO A 192 -7.86 12.43 -5.54
N VAL A 193 -8.64 13.21 -4.79
CA VAL A 193 -9.03 14.58 -5.19
C VAL A 193 -8.09 15.62 -4.59
N LEU A 194 -7.61 15.40 -3.37
CA LEU A 194 -6.80 16.37 -2.64
C LEU A 194 -5.31 16.05 -2.72
N VAL A 195 -4.89 14.79 -2.56
CA VAL A 195 -3.49 14.45 -2.34
C VAL A 195 -2.77 14.21 -3.67
N GLU A 196 -3.34 13.39 -4.56
CA GLU A 196 -2.72 13.03 -5.85
C GLU A 196 -2.26 14.25 -6.68
N PRO A 197 -3.09 15.31 -6.89
CA PRO A 197 -2.71 16.47 -7.73
C PRO A 197 -1.55 17.31 -7.18
N ARG A 198 -1.08 17.04 -5.95
CA ARG A 198 0.06 17.75 -5.35
C ARG A 198 1.41 17.12 -5.68
N PHE A 199 1.41 15.87 -6.16
CA PHE A 199 2.63 15.14 -6.48
C PHE A 199 2.86 15.03 -7.98
N ASN A 200 1.80 14.80 -8.77
CA ASN A 200 1.89 14.67 -10.22
C ASN A 200 0.98 15.69 -10.92
N GLU A 201 1.40 16.12 -12.11
CA GLU A 201 0.55 16.87 -13.03
C GLU A 201 -0.26 15.88 -13.85
N PHE A 202 -1.57 16.11 -13.92
CA PHE A 202 -2.49 15.28 -14.67
C PHE A 202 -3.04 16.06 -15.85
N THR A 203 -2.87 15.51 -17.06
CA THR A 203 -3.45 16.06 -18.28
C THR A 203 -4.37 15.03 -18.92
N SER A 204 -5.48 15.46 -19.53
CA SER A 204 -6.31 14.55 -20.29
C SER A 204 -5.52 13.98 -21.46
N MET A 205 -5.59 12.67 -21.66
CA MET A 205 -4.96 12.00 -22.79
C MET A 205 -5.51 12.60 -24.10
N PRO A 206 -4.66 12.94 -25.08
CA PRO A 206 -5.12 13.45 -26.36
C PRO A 206 -6.09 12.50 -27.05
N ALA A 207 -7.04 13.04 -27.81
CA ALA A 207 -7.92 12.22 -28.64
C ALA A 207 -7.11 11.40 -29.65
N GLY A 208 -7.44 10.12 -29.78
CA GLY A 208 -6.76 9.21 -30.69
C GLY A 208 -7.11 7.74 -30.44
N PRO A 209 -6.65 6.83 -31.33
CA PRO A 209 -7.08 5.43 -31.33
C PRO A 209 -6.87 4.72 -29.99
N GLN A 210 -5.76 5.00 -29.31
CA GLN A 210 -5.44 4.36 -28.03
C GLN A 210 -6.36 4.83 -26.89
N ARG A 211 -6.71 6.12 -26.85
CA ARG A 211 -7.67 6.65 -25.87
C ARG A 211 -9.06 6.07 -26.12
N ASP A 212 -9.48 6.03 -27.39
CA ASP A 212 -10.79 5.49 -27.76
C ASP A 212 -10.88 4.00 -27.43
N ASP A 213 -9.79 3.25 -27.61
CA ASP A 213 -9.70 1.85 -27.21
C ASP A 213 -9.87 1.65 -25.69
N PHE A 214 -9.21 2.48 -24.87
CA PHE A 214 -9.37 2.40 -23.41
C PHE A 214 -10.80 2.74 -22.96
N MET A 215 -11.41 3.76 -23.55
CA MET A 215 -12.80 4.13 -23.26
C MET A 215 -13.77 3.02 -23.69
N LYS A 216 -13.52 2.39 -24.84
CA LYS A 216 -14.29 1.24 -25.31
C LYS A 216 -14.12 0.05 -24.38
N LEU A 217 -12.90 -0.28 -23.97
CA LEU A 217 -12.59 -1.38 -23.07
C LEU A 217 -13.32 -1.22 -21.72
N ALA A 218 -13.33 0.00 -21.17
CA ALA A 218 -14.08 0.31 -19.96
C ALA A 218 -15.60 0.15 -20.16
N ALA A 219 -16.12 0.56 -21.32
CA ALA A 219 -17.54 0.38 -21.64
C ALA A 219 -17.93 -1.10 -21.82
N ASP A 220 -17.08 -1.90 -22.49
CA ASP A 220 -17.28 -3.34 -22.66
C ASP A 220 -17.27 -4.07 -21.31
N ASP A 221 -16.45 -3.59 -20.36
CA ASP A 221 -16.37 -4.12 -18.99
C ASP A 221 -17.47 -3.58 -18.06
N GLY A 222 -18.31 -2.65 -18.53
CA GLY A 222 -19.36 -2.02 -17.73
C GLY A 222 -18.85 -1.06 -16.65
N VAL A 223 -17.58 -0.65 -16.71
CA VAL A 223 -16.95 0.26 -15.74
C VAL A 223 -17.06 1.70 -16.25
N PRO A 224 -17.82 2.59 -15.58
CA PRO A 224 -17.96 3.97 -16.03
C PRO A 224 -16.66 4.75 -15.79
N VAL A 225 -15.87 4.98 -16.85
CA VAL A 225 -14.69 5.84 -16.81
C VAL A 225 -15.04 7.20 -17.44
N LYS A 226 -14.81 8.29 -16.69
CA LYS A 226 -15.12 9.65 -17.14
C LYS A 226 -14.07 10.20 -18.10
N ASP A 227 -12.80 9.93 -17.82
CA ASP A 227 -11.68 10.39 -18.63
C ASP A 227 -10.45 9.50 -18.44
N VAL A 228 -9.53 9.58 -19.40
CA VAL A 228 -8.19 9.00 -19.33
C VAL A 228 -7.19 10.14 -19.12
N LEU A 229 -6.44 10.08 -18.03
CA LEU A 229 -5.43 11.04 -17.64
C LEU A 229 -4.03 10.46 -17.85
N VAL A 230 -3.08 11.31 -18.24
CA VAL A 230 -1.66 11.01 -18.27
C VAL A 230 -0.98 11.70 -17.09
N ALA A 231 -0.23 10.93 -16.30
CA ALA A 231 0.60 11.44 -15.21
C ALA A 231 2.06 11.55 -15.64
N ASP A 232 2.72 12.64 -15.27
CA ASP A 232 4.13 12.96 -15.56
C ASP A 232 5.14 12.22 -14.67
N ALA A 233 5.00 10.89 -14.59
CA ALA A 233 5.80 10.03 -13.73
C ALA A 233 7.30 10.02 -14.09
N SER A 234 7.62 10.27 -15.37
CA SER A 234 9.00 10.34 -15.88
C SER A 234 9.89 11.37 -15.18
N LYS A 235 9.31 12.39 -14.51
CA LYS A 235 10.07 13.33 -13.66
C LYS A 235 10.76 12.65 -12.46
N ARG A 236 10.30 11.46 -12.06
CA ARG A 236 10.76 10.78 -10.83
C ARG A 236 11.30 9.38 -11.08
N THR A 237 10.69 8.65 -12.00
CA THR A 237 10.98 7.23 -12.17
C THR A 237 10.84 6.80 -13.62
N THR A 238 11.56 5.75 -13.97
CA THR A 238 11.41 4.99 -15.21
C THR A 238 10.41 3.84 -15.07
N ALA A 239 9.82 3.66 -13.88
CA ALA A 239 8.87 2.60 -13.62
C ALA A 239 7.58 2.77 -14.44
N LEU A 240 7.00 1.64 -14.80
CA LEU A 240 5.78 1.54 -15.58
C LEU A 240 4.58 1.34 -14.64
N ASN A 241 3.51 2.14 -14.82
CA ASN A 241 2.31 2.01 -14.00
C ASN A 241 1.05 2.59 -14.67
N ALA A 242 -0.11 2.12 -14.22
CA ALA A 242 -1.41 2.74 -14.42
C ALA A 242 -2.27 2.50 -13.16
N TYR A 243 -3.37 3.22 -13.01
CA TYR A 243 -4.36 2.96 -11.95
C TYR A 243 -5.71 3.59 -12.28
N VAL A 244 -6.78 3.08 -11.67
CA VAL A 244 -8.09 3.76 -11.66
C VAL A 244 -8.26 4.55 -10.37
N SER A 245 -8.60 5.82 -10.49
CA SER A 245 -8.79 6.77 -9.39
C SER A 245 -10.23 7.29 -9.36
N GLY A 246 -10.81 7.46 -8.16
CA GLY A 246 -12.18 7.96 -7.97
C GLY A 246 -13.22 6.86 -7.75
N PHE A 247 -14.49 7.26 -7.60
CA PHE A 247 -15.58 6.37 -7.18
C PHE A 247 -16.82 6.51 -8.08
N GLY A 248 -17.49 5.38 -8.36
CA GLY A 248 -18.70 5.36 -9.18
C GLY A 248 -18.51 6.09 -10.51
N SER A 249 -19.36 7.08 -10.80
CA SER A 249 -19.30 7.87 -12.04
C SER A 249 -18.14 8.86 -12.13
N THR A 250 -17.34 9.00 -11.07
CA THR A 250 -16.19 9.92 -11.03
C THR A 250 -14.85 9.24 -11.34
N ARG A 251 -14.88 7.93 -11.63
CA ARG A 251 -13.67 7.16 -11.94
C ARG A 251 -12.94 7.74 -13.16
N ARG A 252 -11.63 7.82 -13.04
CA ARG A 252 -10.69 8.28 -14.07
C ARG A 252 -9.57 7.25 -14.18
N LEU A 253 -9.26 6.85 -15.40
CA LEU A 253 -8.11 5.99 -15.67
C LEU A 253 -6.87 6.89 -15.72
N VAL A 254 -5.85 6.58 -14.93
CA VAL A 254 -4.56 7.29 -14.95
C VAL A 254 -3.50 6.36 -15.51
N VAL A 255 -2.77 6.81 -16.53
CA VAL A 255 -1.69 6.06 -17.16
C VAL A 255 -0.39 6.87 -17.06
N TYR A 256 0.72 6.23 -16.71
CA TYR A 256 2.02 6.92 -16.70
C TYR A 256 2.50 7.20 -18.12
N ASP A 257 3.15 8.35 -18.29
CA ASP A 257 3.82 8.72 -19.55
C ASP A 257 4.90 7.71 -19.96
N THR A 258 5.64 7.14 -19.00
CA THR A 258 6.60 6.05 -19.21
C THR A 258 5.93 4.81 -19.81
N LEU A 259 4.75 4.42 -19.30
CA LEU A 259 4.00 3.28 -19.81
C LEU A 259 3.51 3.50 -21.25
N LEU A 260 3.04 4.71 -21.58
CA LEU A 260 2.60 5.02 -22.95
C LEU A 260 3.76 5.08 -23.96
N LYS A 261 4.95 5.46 -23.50
CA LYS A 261 6.13 5.65 -24.35
C LYS A 261 6.88 4.35 -24.62
N ASP A 262 7.08 3.54 -23.58
CA ASP A 262 8.06 2.46 -23.59
C ASP A 262 7.42 1.06 -23.76
N VAL A 263 6.09 0.97 -23.78
CA VAL A 263 5.35 -0.31 -23.84
C VAL A 263 4.42 -0.38 -25.06
N PRO A 264 4.37 -1.50 -25.80
CA PRO A 264 3.46 -1.67 -26.94
C PRO A 264 1.99 -1.46 -26.58
N PRO A 265 1.16 -0.84 -27.46
CA PRO A 265 -0.24 -0.54 -27.15
C PRO A 265 -1.07 -1.75 -26.69
N ALA A 266 -0.83 -2.95 -27.23
CA ALA A 266 -1.51 -4.17 -26.81
C ALA A 266 -1.21 -4.56 -25.36
N GLN A 267 0.04 -4.37 -24.91
CA GLN A 267 0.41 -4.59 -23.52
C GLN A 267 -0.15 -3.50 -22.61
N VAL A 268 -0.15 -2.22 -23.03
CA VAL A 268 -0.80 -1.15 -22.25
C VAL A 268 -2.30 -1.43 -22.07
N ARG A 269 -2.98 -1.94 -23.11
CA ARG A 269 -4.38 -2.37 -23.04
C ARG A 269 -4.61 -3.42 -21.95
N LEU A 270 -3.70 -4.38 -21.78
CA LEU A 270 -3.76 -5.40 -20.74
C LEU A 270 -3.55 -4.83 -19.32
N VAL A 271 -2.65 -3.85 -19.16
CA VAL A 271 -2.50 -3.11 -17.90
C VAL A 271 -3.80 -2.38 -17.58
N VAL A 272 -4.39 -1.68 -18.55
CA VAL A 272 -5.68 -0.99 -18.35
C VAL A 272 -6.79 -1.98 -17.99
N ALA A 273 -6.87 -3.14 -18.66
CA ALA A 273 -7.83 -4.18 -18.34
C ALA A 273 -7.67 -4.72 -16.90
N HIS A 274 -6.43 -4.83 -16.41
CA HIS A 274 -6.15 -5.19 -15.02
C HIS A 274 -6.68 -4.13 -14.05
N GLU A 275 -6.40 -2.85 -14.30
CA GLU A 275 -6.91 -1.74 -13.47
C GLU A 275 -8.43 -1.62 -13.49
N LEU A 276 -9.06 -1.92 -14.63
CA LEU A 276 -10.52 -2.01 -14.74
C LEU A 276 -11.07 -3.17 -13.89
N GLY A 277 -10.34 -4.29 -13.77
CA GLY A 277 -10.69 -5.39 -12.88
C GLY A 277 -10.82 -4.97 -11.41
N HIS A 278 -9.92 -4.12 -10.92
CA HIS A 278 -10.07 -3.54 -9.57
C HIS A 278 -11.33 -2.68 -9.43
N ALA A 279 -11.66 -1.91 -10.48
CA ALA A 279 -12.81 -1.04 -10.49
C ALA A 279 -14.14 -1.80 -10.62
N ALA A 280 -14.18 -2.86 -11.42
CA ALA A 280 -15.33 -3.74 -11.63
C ALA A 280 -15.70 -4.50 -10.35
N GLU A 281 -14.69 -4.85 -9.56
CA GLU A 281 -14.84 -5.61 -8.31
C GLU A 281 -14.93 -4.72 -7.06
N ASP A 282 -15.05 -3.40 -7.24
CA ASP A 282 -15.16 -2.41 -6.17
C ASP A 282 -14.07 -2.56 -5.08
N ASP A 283 -12.82 -2.85 -5.48
CA ASP A 283 -11.73 -3.13 -4.53
C ASP A 283 -11.42 -1.99 -3.57
N VAL A 284 -11.55 -0.75 -4.05
CA VAL A 284 -11.37 0.43 -3.20
C VAL A 284 -12.48 0.50 -2.12
N LEU A 285 -13.70 0.09 -2.44
CA LEU A 285 -14.80 0.03 -1.48
C LEU A 285 -14.58 -1.07 -0.45
N HIS A 286 -14.24 -2.28 -0.89
CA HIS A 286 -13.93 -3.42 -0.02
C HIS A 286 -12.73 -3.10 0.90
N GLY A 287 -11.66 -2.53 0.34
CA GLY A 287 -10.50 -2.07 1.09
C GLY A 287 -10.84 -0.97 2.10
N THR A 288 -11.74 -0.05 1.74
CA THR A 288 -12.23 1.00 2.67
C THR A 288 -13.05 0.39 3.81
N LEU A 289 -13.93 -0.58 3.53
CA LEU A 289 -14.70 -1.29 4.55
C LEU A 289 -13.78 -2.06 5.51
N ILE A 290 -12.77 -2.77 4.98
CA ILE A 290 -11.72 -3.42 5.76
C ILE A 290 -10.99 -2.40 6.63
N GLY A 291 -10.62 -1.24 6.07
CA GLY A 291 -9.95 -0.16 6.81
C GLY A 291 -10.81 0.43 7.93
N VAL A 292 -12.12 0.59 7.72
CA VAL A 292 -13.08 1.07 8.72
C VAL A 292 -13.20 0.09 9.87
N LEU A 293 -13.48 -1.18 9.57
CA LEU A 293 -13.62 -2.23 10.58
C LEU A 293 -12.29 -2.46 11.32
N GLY A 294 -11.18 -2.50 10.58
CA GLY A 294 -9.83 -2.64 11.13
C GLY A 294 -9.44 -1.49 12.05
N THR A 295 -9.77 -0.25 11.69
CA THR A 295 -9.51 0.93 12.55
C THR A 295 -10.36 0.90 13.81
N ALA A 296 -11.66 0.60 13.70
CA ALA A 296 -12.53 0.46 14.85
C ALA A 296 -12.03 -0.64 15.81
N PHE A 297 -11.66 -1.79 15.26
CA PHE A 297 -11.05 -2.89 16.01
C PHE A 297 -9.74 -2.47 16.69
N ALA A 298 -8.83 -1.80 15.97
CA ALA A 298 -7.55 -1.33 16.51
C ALA A 298 -7.73 -0.34 17.68
N VAL A 299 -8.70 0.57 17.61
CA VAL A 299 -9.03 1.49 18.72
C VAL A 299 -9.48 0.73 19.97
N ILE A 300 -10.26 -0.35 19.80
CA ILE A 300 -10.67 -1.18 20.93
C ILE A 300 -9.48 -1.98 21.49
N LEU A 301 -8.58 -2.48 20.64
CA LEU A 301 -7.34 -3.08 21.11
C LEU A 301 -6.51 -2.07 21.93
N LEU A 302 -6.41 -0.82 21.49
CA LEU A 302 -5.78 0.24 22.28
C LEU A 302 -6.47 0.44 23.63
N LYS A 303 -7.80 0.35 23.68
CA LYS A 303 -8.55 0.38 24.94
C LYS A 303 -8.22 -0.80 25.86
N LEU A 304 -8.12 -2.00 25.31
CA LEU A 304 -7.79 -3.20 26.08
C LEU A 304 -6.33 -3.17 26.59
N LEU A 305 -5.40 -2.67 25.79
CA LEU A 305 -3.97 -2.60 26.13
C LEU A 305 -3.62 -1.43 27.05
N LEU A 306 -4.17 -0.24 26.79
CA LEU A 306 -3.80 1.00 27.48
C LEU A 306 -4.85 1.46 28.50
N GLY A 307 -6.12 1.17 28.27
CA GLY A 307 -7.20 1.51 29.21
C GLY A 307 -7.20 2.98 29.61
N ALA A 308 -7.14 3.25 30.92
CA ALA A 308 -7.05 4.62 31.45
C ALA A 308 -5.71 5.30 31.17
N ARG A 309 -4.64 4.53 30.91
CA ARG A 309 -3.29 5.05 30.61
C ARG A 309 -3.28 5.90 29.34
N MET A 310 -4.26 5.71 28.44
CA MET A 310 -4.44 6.52 27.23
C MET A 310 -4.66 8.02 27.53
N SER A 311 -5.17 8.37 28.72
CA SER A 311 -5.41 9.77 29.11
C SER A 311 -4.14 10.52 29.57
N ASP A 312 -3.03 9.81 29.73
CA ASP A 312 -1.73 10.36 30.13
C ASP A 312 -0.89 10.70 28.88
N PRO A 313 -0.70 11.99 28.55
CA PRO A 313 0.04 12.41 27.36
C PRO A 313 1.53 12.02 27.42
N ARG A 314 2.07 11.75 28.61
CA ARG A 314 3.45 11.24 28.78
C ARG A 314 3.66 9.87 28.12
N ARG A 315 2.57 9.16 27.81
CA ARG A 315 2.58 7.83 27.17
C ARG A 315 2.38 7.88 25.67
N THR A 316 2.45 9.06 25.05
CA THR A 316 2.33 9.19 23.58
C THR A 316 3.37 8.34 22.84
N ALA A 317 4.60 8.25 23.32
CA ALA A 317 5.61 7.36 22.72
C ALA A 317 5.19 5.87 22.75
N LEU A 318 4.56 5.43 23.85
CA LEU A 318 4.02 4.07 23.95
C LEU A 318 2.85 3.87 22.97
N LEU A 319 1.97 4.87 22.81
CA LEU A 319 0.91 4.82 21.80
C LEU A 319 1.50 4.62 20.41
N LEU A 320 2.51 5.41 20.01
CA LEU A 320 3.16 5.27 18.72
C LEU A 320 3.82 3.90 18.55
N ALA A 321 4.49 3.39 19.58
CA ALA A 321 5.05 2.04 19.58
C ALA A 321 3.99 0.95 19.35
N VAL A 322 2.84 1.04 20.00
CA VAL A 322 1.73 0.09 19.80
C VAL A 322 1.13 0.20 18.41
N ILE A 323 1.01 1.42 17.85
CA ILE A 323 0.58 1.62 16.46
C ILE A 323 1.57 0.95 15.50
N VAL A 324 2.87 1.22 15.64
CA VAL A 324 3.92 0.64 14.79
C VAL A 324 3.97 -0.89 14.89
N ALA A 325 3.82 -1.43 16.11
CA ALA A 325 3.73 -2.88 16.31
C ALA A 325 2.50 -3.47 15.62
N GLY A 326 1.33 -2.85 15.81
CA GLY A 326 0.07 -3.28 15.22
C GLY A 326 0.10 -3.29 13.70
N THR A 327 0.58 -2.21 13.07
CA THR A 327 0.70 -2.13 11.61
C THR A 327 1.68 -3.17 11.08
N THR A 328 2.84 -3.32 11.71
CA THR A 328 3.85 -4.33 11.32
C THR A 328 3.33 -5.75 11.41
N LEU A 329 2.61 -6.09 12.48
CA LEU A 329 2.03 -7.44 12.68
C LEU A 329 0.88 -7.73 11.73
N SER A 330 0.15 -6.70 11.28
CA SER A 330 -0.96 -6.85 10.34
C SER A 330 -0.51 -6.95 8.87
N ALA A 331 0.70 -6.50 8.54
CA ALA A 331 1.20 -6.41 7.16
C ALA A 331 1.14 -7.73 6.38
N PRO A 332 1.49 -8.91 6.95
CA PRO A 332 1.44 -10.15 6.19
C PRO A 332 0.03 -10.58 5.77
N VAL A 333 -0.98 -10.30 6.60
CA VAL A 333 -2.38 -10.56 6.25
C VAL A 333 -2.82 -9.62 5.15
N GLN A 334 -2.50 -8.33 5.26
CA GLN A 334 -2.79 -7.34 4.21
C GLN A 334 -2.15 -7.73 2.87
N ASN A 335 -0.87 -8.13 2.90
CA ASN A 335 -0.15 -8.56 1.71
C ASN A 335 -0.73 -9.84 1.11
N LEU A 336 -1.16 -10.80 1.93
CA LEU A 336 -1.86 -12.00 1.43
C LEU A 336 -3.16 -11.64 0.70
N VAL A 337 -3.98 -10.79 1.30
CA VAL A 337 -5.24 -10.32 0.69
C VAL A 337 -4.96 -9.57 -0.61
N SER A 338 -3.98 -8.67 -0.59
CA SER A 338 -3.53 -7.93 -1.78
C SER A 338 -3.15 -8.89 -2.91
N ARG A 339 -2.30 -9.88 -2.66
CA ARG A 339 -1.87 -10.83 -3.72
C ARG A 339 -3.02 -11.59 -4.36
N ARG A 340 -4.08 -11.89 -3.60
CA ARG A 340 -5.28 -12.55 -4.12
C ARG A 340 -6.10 -11.61 -5.01
N ILE A 341 -6.28 -10.37 -4.56
CA ILE A 341 -6.96 -9.31 -5.32
C ILE A 341 -6.22 -9.06 -6.65
N GLU A 342 -4.90 -8.93 -6.62
CA GLU A 342 -4.04 -8.78 -7.80
C GLU A 342 -4.19 -9.95 -8.79
N ALA A 343 -4.19 -11.18 -8.29
CA ALA A 343 -4.39 -12.37 -9.13
C ALA A 343 -5.76 -12.39 -9.81
N ARG A 344 -6.82 -11.87 -9.15
CA ARG A 344 -8.14 -11.72 -9.78
C ARG A 344 -8.14 -10.63 -10.83
N ALA A 345 -7.49 -9.49 -10.57
CA ALA A 345 -7.38 -8.42 -11.56
C ALA A 345 -6.63 -8.89 -12.82
N ASP A 346 -5.61 -9.73 -12.67
CA ASP A 346 -4.96 -10.40 -13.81
C ASP A 346 -5.89 -11.35 -14.57
N TYR A 347 -6.61 -12.21 -13.84
CA TYR A 347 -7.57 -13.13 -14.46
C TYR A 347 -8.68 -12.35 -15.20
N HIS A 348 -9.12 -11.23 -14.62
CA HIS A 348 -10.06 -10.31 -15.25
C HIS A 348 -9.49 -9.68 -16.52
N SER A 349 -8.23 -9.24 -16.50
CA SER A 349 -7.53 -8.71 -17.68
C SER A 349 -7.51 -9.74 -18.82
N LEU A 350 -7.16 -11.00 -18.52
CA LEU A 350 -7.17 -12.11 -19.48
C LEU A 350 -8.58 -12.37 -20.02
N ARG A 351 -9.60 -12.37 -19.16
CA ARG A 351 -11.01 -12.57 -19.56
C ARG A 351 -11.52 -11.46 -20.47
N LEU A 352 -11.18 -10.20 -20.17
CA LEU A 352 -11.67 -9.04 -20.90
C LEU A 352 -10.96 -8.86 -22.25
N THR A 353 -9.68 -9.20 -22.33
CA THR A 353 -8.87 -8.99 -23.55
C THR A 353 -8.71 -10.24 -24.41
N ASN A 354 -8.85 -11.44 -23.83
CA ASN A 354 -8.64 -12.72 -24.49
C ASN A 354 -7.27 -12.81 -25.20
N ASP A 355 -6.23 -12.24 -24.59
CA ASP A 355 -4.88 -12.11 -25.18
C ASP A 355 -3.77 -12.60 -24.22
N PRO A 356 -3.64 -13.92 -24.02
CA PRO A 356 -2.65 -14.47 -23.12
C PRO A 356 -1.21 -14.33 -23.64
N GLY A 357 -1.03 -14.18 -24.95
CA GLY A 357 0.28 -14.02 -25.58
C GLY A 357 0.91 -12.69 -25.20
N ASN A 358 0.19 -11.59 -25.40
CA ASN A 358 0.66 -10.27 -24.96
C ASN A 358 0.62 -10.13 -23.44
N PHE A 359 -0.25 -10.84 -22.72
CA PHE A 359 -0.23 -10.85 -21.25
C PHE A 359 1.08 -11.40 -20.70
N VAL A 360 1.56 -12.54 -21.22
CA VAL A 360 2.85 -13.12 -20.81
C VAL A 360 4.01 -12.19 -21.15
N ALA A 361 4.03 -11.61 -22.35
CA ALA A 361 5.05 -10.64 -22.76
C ALA A 361 5.03 -9.38 -21.86
N MET A 362 3.84 -8.85 -21.57
CA MET A 362 3.67 -7.69 -20.68
C MET A 362 4.22 -7.97 -19.28
N GLN A 363 3.88 -9.10 -18.67
CA GLN A 363 4.38 -9.44 -17.33
C GLN A 363 5.91 -9.58 -17.30
N HIS A 364 6.50 -10.11 -18.37
CA HIS A 364 7.94 -10.15 -18.54
C HIS A 364 8.54 -8.75 -18.63
N ASP A 365 8.04 -7.91 -19.55
CA ASP A 365 8.60 -6.60 -19.84
C ASP A 365 8.47 -5.64 -18.64
N LEU A 366 7.34 -5.70 -17.92
CA LEU A 366 7.14 -5.00 -16.64
C LEU A 366 8.18 -5.47 -15.60
N ALA A 367 8.43 -6.77 -15.50
CA ALA A 367 9.35 -7.32 -14.52
C ALA A 367 10.81 -6.94 -14.82
N VAL A 368 11.23 -6.96 -16.09
CA VAL A 368 12.58 -6.58 -16.53
C VAL A 368 12.80 -5.08 -16.36
N THR A 369 11.82 -4.26 -16.72
CA THR A 369 11.90 -2.78 -16.63
C THR A 369 11.93 -2.33 -15.18
N ASN A 370 11.02 -2.82 -14.35
CA ASN A 370 10.94 -2.46 -12.93
C ASN A 370 11.96 -3.23 -12.05
N ILE A 371 12.76 -4.14 -12.62
CA ILE A 371 13.70 -5.02 -11.91
C ILE A 371 13.02 -5.77 -10.74
N SER A 372 11.84 -6.33 -11.02
CA SER A 372 10.97 -6.98 -10.05
C SER A 372 11.60 -8.25 -9.47
N GLY A 373 11.33 -8.56 -8.20
CA GLY A 373 11.86 -9.78 -7.58
C GLY A 373 11.22 -11.05 -8.14
N LEU A 374 11.99 -11.86 -8.88
CA LEU A 374 11.48 -13.06 -9.56
C LEU A 374 11.33 -14.27 -8.64
N ASN A 375 12.27 -14.44 -7.69
CA ASN A 375 12.25 -15.55 -6.73
C ASN A 375 12.61 -15.05 -5.31
N PRO A 376 11.73 -14.28 -4.64
CA PRO A 376 11.95 -13.83 -3.27
C PRO A 376 11.94 -15.00 -2.28
N SER A 377 12.75 -14.90 -1.22
CA SER A 377 12.67 -15.85 -0.11
C SER A 377 11.27 -15.83 0.53
N ARG A 378 10.83 -16.97 1.05
CA ARG A 378 9.47 -17.16 1.60
C ARG A 378 9.07 -16.09 2.62
N TRP A 379 10.00 -15.72 3.51
CA TRP A 379 9.73 -14.71 4.53
C TRP A 379 9.49 -13.32 3.92
N ARG A 380 10.27 -12.93 2.90
CA ARG A 380 10.13 -11.63 2.24
C ARG A 380 8.86 -11.57 1.40
N TYR A 381 8.53 -12.67 0.73
CA TYR A 381 7.29 -12.79 -0.02
C TYR A 381 6.08 -12.61 0.91
N TRP A 382 6.07 -13.30 2.05
CA TRP A 382 5.02 -13.18 3.04
C TRP A 382 4.93 -11.78 3.67
N MET A 383 6.06 -11.18 4.04
CA MET A 383 6.11 -9.92 4.78
C MET A 383 5.95 -8.66 3.92
N PHE A 384 6.36 -8.69 2.64
CA PHE A 384 6.46 -7.46 1.84
C PHE A 384 5.84 -7.53 0.44
N ALA A 385 5.57 -8.71 -0.13
CA ALA A 385 5.04 -8.77 -1.48
C ALA A 385 3.53 -8.53 -1.46
N SER A 386 3.07 -7.36 -1.92
CA SER A 386 1.65 -7.08 -2.14
C SER A 386 1.11 -7.71 -3.41
N HIS A 387 1.98 -8.08 -4.36
CA HIS A 387 1.63 -8.70 -5.64
C HIS A 387 2.23 -10.11 -5.74
N PRO A 388 1.59 -11.03 -6.51
CA PRO A 388 2.24 -12.26 -6.95
C PRO A 388 3.52 -11.93 -7.72
N THR A 389 4.48 -12.86 -7.76
CA THR A 389 5.70 -12.66 -8.53
C THR A 389 5.39 -12.67 -10.03
N ALA A 390 6.24 -12.04 -10.84
CA ALA A 390 6.05 -12.07 -12.30
C ALA A 390 6.01 -13.50 -12.86
N PRO A 391 6.85 -14.46 -12.40
CA PRO A 391 6.68 -15.86 -12.76
C PRO A 391 5.32 -16.48 -12.39
N GLU A 392 4.74 -16.14 -11.22
CA GLU A 392 3.38 -16.59 -10.84
C GLU A 392 2.32 -16.02 -11.80
N ARG A 393 2.43 -14.73 -12.15
CA ARG A 393 1.50 -14.06 -13.09
C ARG A 393 1.63 -14.64 -14.50
N ILE A 394 2.85 -14.87 -15.00
CA ILE A 394 3.08 -15.50 -16.31
C ILE A 394 2.51 -16.92 -16.35
N ALA A 395 2.70 -17.70 -15.28
CA ALA A 395 2.11 -19.03 -15.16
C ALA A 395 0.57 -18.97 -15.28
N MET A 396 -0.08 -17.97 -14.69
CA MET A 396 -1.52 -17.76 -14.83
C MET A 396 -1.95 -17.46 -16.27
N GLY A 397 -1.22 -16.60 -16.98
CA GLY A 397 -1.48 -16.33 -18.40
C GLY A 397 -1.40 -17.60 -19.27
N ARG A 398 -0.44 -18.48 -18.97
CA ARG A 398 -0.33 -19.79 -19.65
C ARG A 398 -1.43 -20.77 -19.27
N SER A 399 -1.76 -20.88 -17.98
CA SER A 399 -2.84 -21.76 -17.53
C SER A 399 -4.17 -21.34 -18.17
N TRP A 400 -4.47 -20.03 -18.19
CA TRP A 400 -5.63 -19.50 -18.88
C TRP A 400 -5.64 -19.86 -20.36
N ALA A 401 -4.50 -19.73 -21.05
CA ALA A 401 -4.38 -20.08 -22.47
C ALA A 401 -4.73 -21.55 -22.72
N ALA A 402 -4.17 -22.44 -21.90
CA ALA A 402 -4.37 -23.89 -22.00
C ALA A 402 -5.84 -24.29 -21.77
N GLU A 403 -6.50 -23.69 -20.78
CA GLU A 403 -7.94 -23.90 -20.53
C GLU A 403 -8.82 -23.46 -21.71
N HIS A 404 -8.38 -22.47 -22.48
CA HIS A 404 -9.08 -21.93 -23.65
C HIS A 404 -8.56 -22.52 -24.97
N GLY A 405 -7.85 -23.65 -24.95
CA GLY A 405 -7.41 -24.38 -26.14
C GLY A 405 -6.29 -23.70 -26.94
N THR A 406 -5.57 -22.76 -26.32
CA THR A 406 -4.41 -22.09 -26.91
C THR A 406 -3.14 -22.43 -26.14
N SER A 407 -1.97 -22.21 -26.75
CA SER A 407 -0.69 -22.44 -26.08
C SER A 407 0.21 -21.23 -26.21
N VAL A 408 0.77 -20.76 -25.09
CA VAL A 408 1.74 -19.66 -25.08
C VAL A 408 3.12 -20.22 -24.68
N PRO A 409 4.07 -20.37 -25.63
CA PRO A 409 5.37 -20.97 -25.32
C PRO A 409 6.21 -20.08 -24.39
N PRO A 410 7.21 -20.66 -23.70
CA PRO A 410 8.25 -19.94 -22.95
C PRO A 410 8.87 -18.81 -23.78
N LEU A 411 9.12 -17.64 -23.17
CA LEU A 411 9.67 -16.50 -23.91
C LEU A 411 11.14 -16.69 -24.29
N VAL A 412 11.93 -17.35 -23.44
CA VAL A 412 13.38 -17.59 -23.71
C VAL A 412 13.59 -18.60 -24.85
N GLN A 413 12.55 -19.37 -25.20
CA GLN A 413 12.58 -20.35 -26.29
C GLN A 413 12.13 -19.78 -27.64
N ARG A 414 11.87 -18.47 -27.74
CA ARG A 414 11.40 -17.81 -28.98
C ARG A 414 12.50 -17.24 -29.84
#